data_AF-A0A438DLU3-F1
#
_entry.id   AF-A0A438DLU3-F1
#
_cell.length_a   1.000
_cell.length_b   1.000
_cell.length_c   1.000
_cell.angle_alpha   90.00
_cell.angle_beta   90.00
_cell.angle_gamma   90.00
#
_symmetry.space_group_name_H-M   'P 1'
#
loop_
_entity.id
_entity.type
_entity.pdbx_description
1 polymer ?
#
loop_
_entity_poly.entity_id
_entity_poly.type
_entity_poly.pdbx_seq_one_letter_code
_entity_poly.pdbx_strand_id
1 'polypeptide(L)'
;MSILSVLIGIGMTPALPKLVQAGPPEVLSVILDGRVVGSIPSSEVETAVNHLRRLKVSAISVIPDDLEVGYIPLSMGGAYPGLYLFTSPSRFVRPVRNISIPSEEGHDIELIGPFEQVYMEIRCPDGSDGGRRNIFPATHEEIHPTGMLSVVASLTPWSDHNQSPRNMYQCQMGKQTMAFSSQAINCRADQKLYHLQV
;
A
#
# COMPACT_ATOMS: atom_id res chain seq x y z
N MET A 1 27.90 -30.06 -14.48
CA MET A 1 27.43 -30.35 -13.11
C MET A 1 26.12 -29.61 -12.90
N SER A 2 25.06 -30.28 -12.43
CA SER A 2 23.77 -29.59 -12.20
C SER A 2 23.73 -29.00 -10.79
N ILE A 3 23.00 -27.89 -10.60
CA ILE A 3 22.76 -27.28 -9.29
C ILE A 3 22.19 -28.31 -8.30
N LEU A 4 21.39 -29.25 -8.80
CA LEU A 4 20.77 -30.33 -8.04
C LEU A 4 21.80 -31.24 -7.33
N SER A 5 22.89 -31.61 -8.01
CA SER A 5 23.92 -32.45 -7.39
C SER A 5 24.69 -31.73 -6.29
N VAL A 6 24.85 -30.41 -6.42
CA VAL A 6 25.50 -29.58 -5.38
C VAL A 6 24.60 -29.47 -4.14
N LEU A 7 23.30 -29.22 -4.33
CA LEU A 7 22.35 -29.08 -3.24
C LEU A 7 22.17 -30.39 -2.46
N ILE A 8 22.08 -31.53 -3.16
CA ILE A 8 22.04 -32.84 -2.51
C ILE A 8 23.32 -33.08 -1.69
N GLY A 9 24.48 -32.68 -2.21
CA GLY A 9 25.76 -32.78 -1.49
C GLY A 9 25.83 -31.93 -0.21
N ILE A 10 25.08 -30.83 -0.13
CA ILE A 10 24.99 -29.96 1.06
C ILE A 10 23.91 -30.46 2.06
N GLY A 11 23.25 -31.59 1.76
CA GLY A 11 22.26 -32.21 2.63
C GLY A 11 20.80 -31.87 2.29
N MET A 12 20.53 -31.28 1.12
CA MET A 12 19.16 -31.11 0.63
C MET A 12 18.56 -32.48 0.29
N THR A 13 17.48 -32.87 0.98
CA THR A 13 16.67 -34.03 0.60
C THR A 13 15.94 -33.76 -0.71
N PRO A 14 16.18 -34.56 -1.78
CA PRO A 14 15.50 -34.37 -3.05
C PRO A 14 14.01 -34.71 -2.93
N ALA A 15 13.16 -33.86 -3.48
CA ALA A 15 11.71 -34.04 -3.46
C ALA A 15 11.18 -34.99 -4.56
N LEU A 16 12.06 -35.55 -5.41
CA LEU A 16 11.73 -36.58 -6.41
C LEU A 16 11.65 -37.98 -5.75
N PRO A 17 10.68 -38.83 -6.12
CA PRO A 17 9.76 -38.73 -7.27
C PRO A 17 8.44 -38.00 -6.98
N LYS A 18 8.30 -37.33 -5.83
CA LYS A 18 7.03 -36.79 -5.30
C LYS A 18 6.79 -35.29 -5.59
N LEU A 19 7.45 -34.68 -6.57
CA LEU A 19 6.95 -33.43 -7.14
C LEU A 19 5.72 -33.72 -8.01
N VAL A 20 4.63 -34.13 -7.38
CA VAL A 20 3.31 -33.90 -7.99
C VAL A 20 3.24 -32.39 -8.14
N GLN A 21 3.04 -31.91 -9.36
CA GLN A 21 2.67 -30.52 -9.58
C GLN A 21 1.33 -30.34 -8.88
N ALA A 22 1.39 -29.93 -7.61
CA ALA A 22 0.19 -29.76 -6.81
C ALA A 22 -0.69 -28.76 -7.56
N GLY A 23 -1.97 -29.09 -7.68
CA GLY A 23 -2.95 -28.16 -8.21
C GLY A 23 -2.99 -26.86 -7.39
N PRO A 24 -3.81 -25.88 -7.80
CA PRO A 24 -4.02 -24.70 -6.98
C PRO A 24 -4.37 -25.12 -5.54
N PRO A 25 -3.76 -24.52 -4.51
CA PRO A 25 -3.96 -24.96 -3.14
C PRO A 25 -5.42 -24.77 -2.74
N GLU A 26 -6.02 -25.84 -2.21
CA GLU A 26 -7.41 -25.83 -1.71
C GLU A 26 -7.55 -24.89 -0.49
N VAL A 27 -6.47 -24.74 0.27
CA VAL A 27 -6.38 -23.88 1.45
C VAL A 27 -5.20 -22.93 1.35
N LEU A 28 -5.39 -21.71 1.82
CA LEU A 28 -4.39 -20.65 1.90
C LEU A 28 -3.94 -20.49 3.34
N SER A 29 -2.64 -20.30 3.54
CA SER A 29 -2.09 -19.98 4.87
C SER A 29 -2.47 -18.57 5.30
N VAL A 30 -2.89 -18.43 6.56
CA VAL A 30 -3.11 -17.14 7.23
C VAL A 30 -1.91 -16.86 8.12
N ILE A 31 -1.25 -15.73 7.88
CA ILE A 31 -0.03 -15.32 8.57
C ILE A 31 -0.29 -13.99 9.27
N LEU A 32 -0.02 -13.91 10.57
CA LEU A 32 -0.08 -12.66 11.36
C LEU A 32 1.33 -12.30 11.82
N ASP A 33 1.84 -11.16 11.38
CA ASP A 33 3.17 -10.64 11.73
C ASP A 33 4.30 -11.69 11.57
N GLY A 34 4.27 -12.42 10.46
CA GLY A 34 5.25 -13.46 10.12
C GLY A 34 5.02 -14.81 10.80
N ARG A 35 3.97 -14.99 11.61
CA ARG A 35 3.61 -16.26 12.23
C ARG A 35 2.41 -16.89 11.53
N VAL A 36 2.51 -18.16 11.17
CA VAL A 36 1.37 -18.91 10.63
C VAL A 36 0.36 -19.13 11.76
N VAL A 37 -0.84 -18.57 11.60
CA VAL A 37 -1.95 -18.68 12.58
C VAL A 37 -2.90 -19.81 12.21
N GLY A 38 -3.09 -20.06 10.91
CA GLY A 38 -3.99 -21.11 10.44
C GLY A 38 -4.07 -21.17 8.93
N SER A 39 -5.13 -21.79 8.43
CA SER A 39 -5.42 -21.89 7.00
C SER A 39 -6.90 -21.64 6.72
N ILE A 40 -7.21 -21.01 5.61
CA ILE A 40 -8.57 -20.71 5.16
C ILE A 40 -8.82 -21.33 3.78
N PRO A 41 -10.01 -21.89 3.48
CA PRO A 41 -10.33 -22.35 2.14
C PRO A 41 -10.23 -21.23 1.11
N SER A 42 -9.70 -21.54 -0.07
CA SER A 42 -9.56 -20.56 -1.17
C SER A 42 -10.91 -20.02 -1.67
N SER A 43 -12.01 -20.74 -1.44
CA SER A 43 -13.36 -20.32 -1.78
C SER A 43 -13.94 -19.24 -0.85
N GLU A 44 -13.48 -19.16 0.40
CA GLU A 44 -14.06 -18.28 1.43
C GLU A 44 -13.17 -17.07 1.76
N VAL A 45 -11.92 -17.08 1.30
CA VAL A 45 -10.91 -16.07 1.64
C VAL A 45 -11.35 -14.65 1.27
N GLU A 46 -11.99 -14.45 0.11
CA GLU A 46 -12.44 -13.12 -0.32
C GLU A 46 -13.56 -12.57 0.58
N THR A 47 -14.48 -13.43 1.01
CA THR A 47 -15.54 -13.07 1.97
C THR A 47 -14.93 -12.71 3.32
N ALA A 48 -13.95 -13.48 3.79
CA ALA A 48 -13.24 -13.20 5.03
C ALA A 48 -12.46 -11.88 4.97
N VAL A 49 -11.76 -11.59 3.87
CA VAL A 49 -11.04 -10.32 3.66
C VAL A 49 -12.00 -9.13 3.68
N ASN A 50 -13.12 -9.22 2.97
CA ASN A 50 -14.13 -8.15 2.96
C ASN A 50 -14.76 -7.94 4.34
N HIS A 51 -14.96 -9.02 5.10
CA HIS A 51 -15.43 -8.93 6.49
C HIS A 51 -14.40 -8.25 7.40
N LEU A 52 -13.11 -8.59 7.29
CA LEU A 52 -12.04 -7.94 8.05
C LEU A 52 -11.94 -6.45 7.74
N ARG A 53 -12.01 -6.06 6.47
CA ARG A 53 -11.99 -4.63 6.07
C ARG A 53 -13.19 -3.86 6.62
N ARG A 54 -14.39 -4.44 6.60
CA ARG A 54 -15.58 -3.85 7.24
C ARG A 54 -15.40 -3.65 8.73
N LEU A 55 -14.78 -4.62 9.42
CA LEU A 55 -14.48 -4.49 10.85
C LEU A 55 -13.45 -3.38 11.11
N LYS A 56 -12.39 -3.26 10.30
CA LYS A 56 -11.39 -2.18 10.44
C LYS A 56 -12.02 -0.78 10.45
N VAL A 57 -13.02 -0.57 9.58
CA VAL A 57 -13.69 0.73 9.42
C VAL A 57 -14.75 0.97 10.51
N SER A 58 -15.28 -0.08 11.13
CA SER A 58 -16.30 0.02 12.16
C SER A 58 -15.71 0.49 13.50
N ALA A 59 -16.29 1.54 14.08
CA ALA A 59 -15.85 2.12 15.36
C ALA A 59 -15.99 1.19 16.59
N ILE A 60 -16.73 0.08 16.47
CA ILE A 60 -17.06 -0.84 17.57
C ILE A 60 -16.19 -2.12 17.51
N SER A 61 -15.26 -2.21 16.55
CA SER A 61 -14.51 -3.44 16.33
C SER A 61 -13.29 -3.58 17.26
N VAL A 62 -12.88 -4.83 17.50
CA VAL A 62 -11.66 -5.20 18.23
C VAL A 62 -10.42 -5.09 17.32
N ILE A 63 -10.61 -4.92 16.01
CA ILE A 63 -9.54 -4.92 15.01
C ILE A 63 -8.96 -3.50 14.90
N PRO A 64 -7.63 -3.34 14.96
CA PRO A 64 -6.99 -2.04 14.72
C PRO A 64 -7.35 -1.48 13.34
N ASP A 65 -7.59 -0.18 13.27
CA ASP A 65 -7.88 0.56 12.04
C ASP A 65 -6.70 0.52 11.05
N ASP A 66 -5.48 0.45 11.57
CA ASP A 66 -4.22 0.39 10.83
C ASP A 66 -3.76 -1.03 10.45
N LEU A 67 -4.59 -2.07 10.68
CA LEU A 67 -4.28 -3.44 10.27
C LEU A 67 -4.11 -3.53 8.74
N GLU A 68 -2.95 -3.95 8.26
CA GLU A 68 -2.75 -4.19 6.83
C GLU A 68 -3.28 -5.59 6.45
N VAL A 69 -4.19 -5.65 5.47
CA VAL A 69 -4.86 -6.89 5.05
C VAL A 69 -4.37 -7.31 3.66
N GLY A 70 -3.20 -7.92 3.63
CA GLY A 70 -2.52 -8.39 2.43
C GLY A 70 -3.06 -9.72 1.90
N TYR A 71 -4.10 -9.68 1.07
CA TYR A 71 -4.57 -10.87 0.35
C TYR A 71 -3.85 -11.03 -1.00
N ILE A 72 -3.14 -12.15 -1.18
CA ILE A 72 -2.54 -12.54 -2.45
C ILE A 72 -3.43 -13.60 -3.11
N PRO A 73 -4.08 -13.29 -4.26
CA PRO A 73 -4.95 -14.24 -4.96
C PRO A 73 -4.14 -15.35 -5.64
N LEU A 74 -4.83 -16.46 -5.91
CA LEU A 74 -4.29 -17.57 -6.68
C LEU A 74 -3.95 -17.12 -8.10
N SER A 75 -2.69 -17.25 -8.49
CA SER A 75 -2.22 -16.93 -9.84
C SER A 75 -1.16 -17.92 -10.32
N MET A 76 -1.12 -18.16 -11.62
CA MET A 76 -0.14 -19.06 -12.23
C MET A 76 1.19 -18.32 -12.41
N GLY A 77 2.22 -18.72 -11.65
CA GLY A 77 3.56 -18.12 -11.71
C GLY A 77 3.66 -16.74 -11.06
N GLY A 78 2.67 -16.33 -10.27
CA GLY A 78 2.70 -15.10 -9.49
C GLY A 78 3.31 -15.29 -8.09
N ALA A 79 3.05 -14.32 -7.21
CA ALA A 79 3.51 -14.37 -5.83
C ALA A 79 2.81 -15.51 -5.06
N TYR A 80 3.44 -15.99 -3.99
CA TYR A 80 2.89 -17.09 -3.21
C TYR A 80 1.56 -16.69 -2.54
N PRO A 81 0.45 -17.39 -2.84
CA PRO A 81 -0.87 -16.97 -2.39
C PRO A 81 -1.04 -17.18 -0.89
N GLY A 82 -1.87 -16.33 -0.27
CA GLY A 82 -2.02 -16.34 1.18
C GLY A 82 -2.73 -15.10 1.70
N LEU A 83 -3.11 -15.15 2.97
CA LEU A 83 -3.60 -13.99 3.71
C LEU A 83 -2.52 -13.56 4.71
N TYR A 84 -1.91 -12.40 4.45
CA TYR A 84 -0.85 -11.81 5.25
C TYR A 84 -1.40 -10.61 6.00
N LEU A 85 -1.38 -10.68 7.32
CA LEU A 85 -1.88 -9.66 8.23
C LEU A 85 -0.70 -9.04 8.98
N PHE A 86 -0.63 -7.71 9.01
CA PHE A 86 0.44 -7.01 9.71
C PHE A 86 -0.12 -5.98 10.68
N THR A 87 0.32 -6.07 11.93
CA THR A 87 0.05 -5.09 13.01
C THR A 87 1.32 -4.42 13.54
N SER A 88 2.49 -4.91 13.12
CA SER A 88 3.80 -4.38 13.52
C SER A 88 3.98 -2.87 13.30
N PRO A 89 4.79 -2.18 14.14
CA PRO A 89 5.11 -0.76 13.93
C PRO A 89 6.00 -0.55 12.70
N SER A 90 6.18 0.72 12.31
CA SER A 90 7.06 1.13 11.19
C SER A 90 6.58 0.73 9.79
N ARG A 91 5.28 0.51 9.61
CA ARG A 91 4.64 0.32 8.31
C ARG A 91 4.26 1.65 7.67
N PHE A 92 4.27 1.69 6.34
CA PHE A 92 3.64 2.77 5.61
C PHE A 92 2.13 2.52 5.56
N VAL A 93 1.35 3.52 5.96
CA VAL A 93 -0.11 3.49 5.88
C VAL A 93 -0.58 4.77 5.22
N ARG A 94 -1.65 4.68 4.43
CA ARG A 94 -2.30 5.85 3.82
C ARG A 94 -3.82 5.69 3.84
N PRO A 95 -4.58 6.79 3.99
CA PRO A 95 -6.03 6.75 4.00
C PRO A 95 -6.60 6.69 2.58
N VAL A 96 -7.59 5.81 2.37
CA VAL A 96 -8.40 5.72 1.14
C VAL A 96 -9.87 5.57 1.52
N ARG A 97 -10.78 5.95 0.63
CA ARG A 97 -12.21 5.76 0.82
C ARG A 97 -12.61 4.36 0.36
N ASN A 98 -13.28 3.58 1.21
CA ASN A 98 -13.86 2.30 0.87
C ASN A 98 -15.30 2.51 0.34
N ILE A 99 -15.50 2.29 -0.97
CA ILE A 99 -16.80 2.47 -1.64
C ILE A 99 -17.72 1.25 -1.50
N SER A 100 -17.21 0.13 -0.99
CA SER A 100 -17.96 -1.11 -0.82
C SER A 100 -18.79 -1.12 0.47
N ILE A 101 -18.61 -0.13 1.34
CA ILE A 101 -19.28 0.02 2.63
C ILE A 101 -20.29 1.18 2.50
N PRO A 102 -21.58 0.97 2.81
CA PRO A 102 -22.55 2.06 2.78
C PRO A 102 -22.18 3.11 3.84
N SER A 103 -22.02 4.35 3.40
CA SER A 103 -21.62 5.50 4.21
C SER A 103 -22.77 6.03 5.07
N GLU A 104 -23.33 5.20 5.96
CA GLU A 104 -24.39 5.63 6.89
C GLU A 104 -23.84 6.48 8.06
N GLU A 105 -22.53 6.45 8.33
CA GLU A 105 -21.94 7.09 9.52
C GLU A 105 -20.67 7.94 9.23
N GLY A 106 -20.34 8.24 7.98
CA GLY A 106 -19.14 9.04 7.64
C GLY A 106 -17.79 8.38 8.00
N HIS A 107 -17.82 7.12 8.42
CA HIS A 107 -16.66 6.25 8.59
C HIS A 107 -16.52 5.37 7.35
N ASP A 108 -15.98 5.95 6.27
CA ASP A 108 -15.67 5.25 5.02
C ASP A 108 -14.18 5.27 4.70
N ILE A 109 -13.36 5.89 5.56
CA ILE A 109 -11.91 5.98 5.38
C ILE A 109 -11.25 4.73 5.98
N GLU A 110 -10.58 3.98 5.12
CA GLU A 110 -9.77 2.83 5.48
C GLU A 110 -8.28 3.18 5.34
N LEU A 111 -7.47 2.80 6.34
CA LEU A 111 -6.02 2.86 6.23
C LEU A 111 -5.51 1.62 5.51
N ILE A 112 -4.76 1.83 4.44
CA ILE A 112 -4.15 0.76 3.65
C ILE A 112 -2.64 0.84 3.62
N GLY A 113 -2.00 -0.31 3.52
CA GLY A 113 -0.55 -0.44 3.33
C GLY A 113 -0.13 -0.69 1.87
N PRO A 114 1.16 -0.56 1.57
CA PRO A 114 1.69 -0.76 0.21
C PRO A 114 1.63 -2.22 -0.24
N PHE A 115 1.64 -3.20 0.67
CA PHE A 115 1.62 -4.61 0.29
C PHE A 115 0.24 -5.02 -0.23
N GLU A 116 -0.83 -4.64 0.47
CA GLU A 116 -2.19 -4.91 0.01
C GLU A 116 -2.57 -4.10 -1.25
N GLN A 117 -2.04 -2.87 -1.37
CA GLN A 117 -2.34 -1.99 -2.51
C GLN A 117 -2.01 -2.61 -3.87
N VAL A 118 -1.03 -3.53 -3.97
CA VAL A 118 -0.66 -4.22 -5.22
C VAL A 118 -1.81 -5.06 -5.79
N TYR A 119 -2.67 -5.60 -4.93
CA TYR A 119 -3.78 -6.48 -5.29
C TYR A 119 -5.14 -5.79 -5.18
N MET A 120 -5.16 -4.46 -4.99
CA MET A 120 -6.37 -3.67 -4.81
C MET A 120 -6.61 -2.74 -6.01
N GLU A 121 -7.89 -2.62 -6.37
CA GLU A 121 -8.35 -1.66 -7.36
C GLU A 121 -8.89 -0.41 -6.66
N ILE A 122 -8.13 0.68 -6.77
CA ILE A 122 -8.43 2.00 -6.18
C ILE A 122 -8.69 2.98 -7.32
N ARG A 123 -9.83 3.67 -7.30
CA ARG A 123 -10.19 4.69 -8.31
C ARG A 123 -9.62 6.05 -7.90
N CYS A 124 -9.09 6.82 -8.84
CA CYS A 124 -8.83 8.25 -8.64
C CYS A 124 -10.08 9.07 -8.99
N PRO A 125 -10.51 10.04 -8.18
CA PRO A 125 -11.60 10.94 -8.54
C PRO A 125 -11.09 12.08 -9.42
N ASP A 126 -10.48 11.73 -10.57
CA ASP A 126 -9.92 12.68 -11.55
C ASP A 126 -10.87 12.93 -12.73
N GLY A 127 -12.08 12.37 -12.68
CA GLY A 127 -13.08 12.47 -13.74
C GLY A 127 -12.81 11.57 -14.96
N SER A 128 -11.76 10.75 -14.91
CA SER A 128 -11.42 9.77 -15.94
C SER A 128 -11.49 8.36 -15.40
N ASP A 129 -11.63 7.37 -16.28
CA ASP A 129 -11.56 5.96 -15.88
C ASP A 129 -10.09 5.48 -15.73
N GLY A 130 -9.11 6.39 -15.72
CA GLY A 130 -7.68 6.06 -15.57
C GLY A 130 -7.15 5.16 -16.68
N GLY A 131 -7.82 5.11 -17.84
CA GLY A 131 -7.49 4.19 -18.93
C GLY A 131 -7.82 2.72 -18.65
N ARG A 132 -8.71 2.44 -17.67
CA ARG A 132 -9.20 1.09 -17.38
C ARG A 132 -9.77 0.43 -18.64
N ARG A 133 -9.29 -0.78 -18.94
CA ARG A 133 -9.77 -1.63 -20.05
C ARG A 133 -10.63 -2.80 -19.60
N ASN A 134 -10.68 -3.09 -18.30
CA ASN A 134 -11.19 -4.34 -17.73
C ASN A 134 -12.37 -4.16 -16.76
N ILE A 135 -13.06 -5.28 -16.54
CA ILE A 135 -14.38 -5.48 -15.91
C ILE A 135 -14.36 -5.39 -14.37
N PHE A 136 -13.20 -5.40 -13.72
CA PHE A 136 -13.13 -5.44 -12.25
C PHE A 136 -13.53 -4.09 -11.64
N PRO A 137 -14.59 -4.04 -10.82
CA PRO A 137 -15.02 -2.80 -10.19
C PRO A 137 -13.99 -2.36 -9.16
N ALA A 138 -13.76 -1.05 -9.09
CA ALA A 138 -12.98 -0.47 -8.00
C ALA A 138 -13.67 -0.80 -6.66
N THR A 139 -12.87 -1.14 -5.66
CA THR A 139 -13.36 -1.39 -4.28
C THR A 139 -13.14 -0.19 -3.38
N HIS A 140 -12.20 0.67 -3.76
CA HIS A 140 -11.80 1.87 -3.04
C HIS A 140 -11.68 3.06 -4.00
N GLU A 141 -11.62 4.26 -3.43
CA GLU A 141 -11.41 5.52 -4.12
C GLU A 141 -10.40 6.38 -3.34
N GLU A 142 -9.56 7.13 -4.06
CA GLU A 142 -8.67 8.12 -3.45
C GLU A 142 -9.47 9.29 -2.86
N ILE A 143 -9.06 9.78 -1.69
CA ILE A 143 -9.73 10.93 -1.03
C ILE A 143 -9.60 12.19 -1.88
N HIS A 144 -8.42 12.40 -2.48
CA HIS A 144 -8.14 13.51 -3.37
C HIS A 144 -7.03 13.10 -4.35
N PRO A 145 -7.09 13.47 -5.65
CA PRO A 145 -6.11 13.04 -6.65
C PRO A 145 -4.68 13.54 -6.34
N THR A 146 -4.54 14.64 -5.62
CA THR A 146 -3.22 15.16 -5.20
C THR A 146 -2.66 14.49 -3.95
N GLY A 147 -3.37 13.54 -3.33
CA GLY A 147 -2.93 12.86 -2.10
C GLY A 147 -1.63 12.07 -2.26
N MET A 148 -1.27 11.70 -3.49
CA MET A 148 0.00 11.06 -3.82
C MET A 148 1.21 12.01 -3.85
N LEU A 149 0.98 13.33 -3.91
CA LEU A 149 2.05 14.32 -4.05
C LEU A 149 2.66 14.69 -2.70
N SER A 150 3.97 14.94 -2.68
CA SER A 150 4.64 15.53 -1.52
C SER A 150 4.18 16.98 -1.27
N VAL A 151 4.37 17.47 -0.05
CA VAL A 151 4.04 18.87 0.33
C VAL A 151 4.68 19.90 -0.61
N VAL A 152 5.93 19.69 -1.06
CA VAL A 152 6.60 20.64 -1.97
C VAL A 152 6.03 20.53 -3.38
N ALA A 153 5.72 19.31 -3.84
CA ALA A 153 5.16 19.08 -5.16
C ALA A 153 3.75 19.66 -5.28
N SER A 154 2.92 19.56 -4.24
CA SER A 154 1.55 20.08 -4.23
C SER A 154 1.46 21.61 -4.29
N LEU A 155 2.56 22.32 -3.99
CA LEU A 155 2.63 23.78 -4.07
C LEU A 155 3.01 24.30 -5.47
N THR A 156 3.38 23.42 -6.40
CA THR A 156 3.65 23.83 -7.78
C THR A 156 2.32 24.06 -8.50
N PRO A 157 2.01 25.30 -8.91
CA PRO A 157 0.73 25.60 -9.52
C PRO A 157 0.62 24.90 -10.89
N TRP A 158 -0.55 24.31 -11.17
CA TRP A 158 -0.85 23.58 -12.41
C TRP A 158 0.27 22.62 -12.84
N SER A 159 0.77 21.82 -11.89
CA SER A 159 1.89 20.90 -12.13
C SER A 159 1.59 19.86 -13.22
N ASP A 160 0.33 19.54 -13.45
CA ASP A 160 -0.18 18.66 -14.51
C ASP A 160 0.04 19.23 -15.93
N HIS A 161 0.18 20.54 -16.07
CA HIS A 161 0.48 21.22 -17.34
C HIS A 161 1.99 21.33 -17.63
N ASN A 162 2.82 20.90 -16.68
CA ASN A 162 4.27 20.93 -16.81
C ASN A 162 4.80 19.54 -17.15
N GLN A 163 5.87 19.50 -17.95
CA GLN A 163 6.62 18.25 -18.13
C GLN A 163 7.22 17.80 -16.78
N SER A 164 7.15 16.50 -16.49
CA SER A 164 7.58 15.95 -15.20
C SER A 164 8.99 16.35 -14.74
N PRO A 165 10.02 16.51 -15.62
CA PRO A 165 11.33 16.97 -15.17
C PRO A 165 11.32 18.40 -14.62
N ARG A 166 10.40 19.26 -15.07
CA ARG A 166 10.26 20.65 -14.57
C ARG A 166 9.71 20.67 -13.15
N ASN A 167 8.72 19.84 -12.86
CA ASN A 167 8.16 19.71 -11.51
C ASN A 167 9.21 19.16 -10.52
N MET A 168 10.00 18.18 -10.96
CA MET A 168 11.11 17.64 -10.15
C MET A 168 12.16 18.72 -9.84
N TYR A 169 12.56 19.49 -10.86
CA TYR A 169 13.50 20.58 -10.68
C TYR A 169 12.94 21.69 -9.77
N GLN A 170 11.67 22.04 -9.91
CA GLN A 170 11.02 23.03 -9.05
C GLN A 170 11.03 22.62 -7.58
N CYS A 171 10.81 21.32 -7.30
CA CYS A 171 10.92 20.80 -5.93
C CYS A 171 12.34 20.94 -5.35
N GLN A 172 13.37 20.85 -6.20
CA GLN A 172 14.76 21.07 -5.79
C GLN A 172 15.02 22.56 -5.51
N MET A 173 14.60 23.45 -6.42
CA MET A 173 14.79 24.89 -6.28
C MET A 173 14.03 25.44 -5.06
N GLY A 174 12.81 24.96 -4.82
CA GLY A 174 12.01 25.35 -3.65
C GLY A 174 12.68 25.04 -2.31
N LYS A 175 13.54 24.02 -2.23
CA LYS A 175 14.30 23.70 -1.01
C LYS A 175 15.55 24.57 -0.81
N GLN A 176 16.00 25.26 -1.85
CA GLN A 176 17.22 26.08 -1.85
C GLN A 176 16.93 27.58 -1.83
N THR A 177 15.68 27.98 -2.03
CA THR A 177 15.29 29.39 -2.05
C THR A 177 15.52 30.06 -0.70
N MET A 178 15.94 31.33 -0.73
CA MET A 178 15.95 32.17 0.46
C MET A 178 14.51 32.63 0.73
N ALA A 179 14.06 32.47 1.97
CA ALA A 179 12.70 32.80 2.38
C ALA A 179 12.67 33.26 3.84
N PHE A 180 11.50 33.29 4.45
CA PHE A 180 11.33 33.54 5.87
C PHE A 180 11.55 32.25 6.68
N SER A 181 12.70 32.12 7.34
CA SER A 181 13.13 30.87 7.97
C SER A 181 12.57 30.64 9.39
N SER A 182 12.36 31.70 10.17
CA SER A 182 11.80 31.61 11.53
C SER A 182 11.28 32.96 11.98
N GLN A 183 10.25 32.98 12.83
CA GLN A 183 9.78 34.21 13.48
C GLN A 183 10.65 34.62 14.68
N ALA A 184 11.29 33.64 15.33
CA ALA A 184 12.08 33.86 16.54
C ALA A 184 13.58 34.04 16.24
N ILE A 185 13.94 34.70 15.13
CA ILE A 185 15.34 34.90 14.73
C ILE A 185 16.15 35.57 15.85
N ASN A 186 15.55 36.51 16.57
CA ASN A 186 16.18 37.22 17.69
C ASN A 186 16.54 36.31 18.88
N CYS A 187 15.98 35.09 18.94
CA CYS A 187 16.19 34.13 20.01
C CYS A 187 17.04 32.92 19.56
N ARG A 188 17.67 32.97 18.39
CA ARG A 188 18.45 31.85 17.82
C ARG A 188 19.86 32.30 17.42
N ALA A 189 20.81 31.38 17.59
CA ALA A 189 22.21 31.57 17.21
C ALA A 189 22.63 30.50 16.18
N ASP A 190 21.90 30.42 15.07
CA ASP A 190 22.25 29.52 13.96
C ASP A 190 23.51 30.02 13.24
N GLN A 191 24.38 29.09 12.79
CA GLN A 191 25.65 29.43 12.12
C GLN A 191 25.45 30.20 10.80
N LYS A 192 24.42 29.84 10.02
CA LYS A 192 24.07 30.50 8.76
C LYS A 192 22.56 30.47 8.58
N LEU A 193 21.99 31.64 8.35
CA LEU A 193 20.56 31.82 8.11
C LEU A 193 20.38 32.75 6.93
N TYR A 194 19.46 32.41 6.03
CA TYR A 194 19.07 33.24 4.91
C TYR A 194 17.65 33.74 5.14
N HIS A 195 17.46 35.06 5.03
CA HIS A 195 16.20 35.73 5.29
C HIS A 195 15.89 36.70 4.16
N LEU A 196 14.73 36.56 3.54
CA LEU A 196 14.23 37.50 2.55
C LEU A 196 13.42 38.60 3.25
N GLN A 197 13.88 39.85 3.11
CA GLN A 197 13.14 41.03 3.57
C GLN A 197 12.28 41.57 2.42
N VAL A 198 11.00 41.79 2.69
CA VAL A 198 10.03 42.35 1.74
C VAL A 198 9.82 43.83 2.04
#